data_AF-Q1WMV6-F1
#
_entry.id   AF-Q1WMV6-F1
#
_cell.length_a   1.000
_cell.length_b   1.000
_cell.length_c   1.000
_cell.angle_alpha   90.00
_cell.angle_beta   90.00
_cell.angle_gamma   90.00
#
_symmetry.space_group_name_H-M   'P 1'
#
loop_
_entity.id
_entity.type
_entity.pdbx_description
1 polymer ?
#
loop_
_entity_poly.entity_id
_entity_poly.type
_entity_poly.pdbx_seq_one_letter_code
_entity_poly.pdbx_strand_id
1 'polypeptide(L)'
;TREQHIRREKATSNICTAQALLANMAAMYAVYHGPEGLKRISNKVHGFTQVFKSSVESLGFKATNTTFFDTLTLDVTGAVANSWAVHASANAAAINLRRIDHKHVGVTFDESVTPAELVDLINVFATAANKSPFALSDLAEPTESAISPHLKRTSKFLPHPVFNKHHSETEMLRYINHLSSKDLSLTHS
;
A
#
# COMPACT_ATOMS: atom_id res chain seq x y z
N THR A 1 22.52 -7.77 -28.31
CA THR A 1 21.56 -7.81 -29.44
C THR A 1 20.22 -8.42 -29.04
N ARG A 2 19.65 -8.21 -27.84
CA ARG A 2 18.49 -9.01 -27.38
C ARG A 2 17.14 -8.68 -28.04
N GLU A 3 16.99 -7.46 -28.55
CA GLU A 3 15.70 -6.86 -28.88
C GLU A 3 15.18 -7.17 -30.29
N GLN A 4 13.85 -7.02 -30.45
CA GLN A 4 13.11 -7.38 -31.67
C GLN A 4 13.57 -6.61 -32.92
N HIS A 5 13.99 -5.34 -32.79
CA HIS A 5 14.44 -4.53 -33.94
C HIS A 5 15.77 -5.04 -34.54
N ILE A 6 16.51 -5.88 -33.82
CA ILE A 6 17.74 -6.53 -34.29
C ILE A 6 17.47 -8.00 -34.62
N ARG A 7 16.86 -8.75 -33.68
CA ARG A 7 16.77 -10.22 -33.75
C ARG A 7 15.45 -10.75 -34.27
N ARG A 8 14.43 -9.91 -34.44
CA ARG A 8 13.11 -10.28 -34.97
C ARG A 8 12.54 -11.51 -34.25
N GLU A 9 12.26 -12.59 -34.97
CA GLU A 9 11.76 -13.85 -34.42
C GLU A 9 12.72 -14.55 -33.44
N LYS A 10 14.02 -14.22 -33.47
CA LYS A 10 15.03 -14.75 -32.55
C LYS A 10 15.27 -13.85 -31.32
N ALA A 11 14.49 -12.79 -31.14
CA ALA A 11 14.58 -11.91 -29.98
C ALA A 11 14.08 -12.62 -28.71
N THR A 12 14.48 -12.10 -27.53
CA THR A 12 14.04 -12.68 -26.25
C THR A 12 12.59 -12.35 -25.90
N SER A 13 12.01 -11.36 -26.57
CA SER A 13 10.62 -10.90 -26.41
C SER A 13 10.25 -10.06 -27.64
N ASN A 14 8.94 -9.95 -27.91
CA ASN A 14 8.38 -9.06 -28.92
C ASN A 14 8.12 -7.63 -28.41
N ILE A 15 8.41 -7.32 -27.14
CA ILE A 15 8.17 -6.00 -26.55
C ILE A 15 8.95 -4.90 -27.30
N CYS A 16 8.30 -3.75 -27.50
CA CYS A 16 8.90 -2.55 -28.11
C CYS A 16 8.65 -1.32 -27.23
N THR A 17 7.50 -0.66 -27.35
CA THR A 17 7.09 0.37 -26.37
C THR A 17 6.80 -0.31 -25.03
N ALA A 18 7.47 0.18 -23.98
CA ALA A 18 7.30 -0.30 -22.61
C ALA A 18 6.65 0.79 -21.74
N GLN A 19 7.05 0.89 -20.48
CA GLN A 19 6.50 1.83 -19.49
C GLN A 19 7.58 2.80 -19.00
N ALA A 20 8.39 3.35 -19.92
CA ALA A 20 9.55 4.17 -19.58
C ALA A 20 9.20 5.37 -18.69
N LEU A 21 8.12 6.09 -19.01
CA LEU A 21 7.69 7.25 -18.22
C LEU A 21 7.27 6.86 -16.79
N LEU A 22 6.47 5.79 -16.64
CA LEU A 22 6.02 5.33 -15.32
C LEU A 22 7.19 4.75 -14.49
N ALA A 23 8.16 4.11 -15.14
CA ALA A 23 9.39 3.66 -14.49
C ALA A 23 10.22 4.85 -13.97
N ASN A 24 10.32 5.93 -14.76
CA ASN A 24 10.97 7.17 -14.31
C ASN A 24 10.22 7.79 -13.12
N MET A 25 8.89 7.84 -13.14
CA MET A 25 8.10 8.33 -12.00
C MET A 25 8.34 7.51 -10.73
N ALA A 26 8.34 6.18 -10.83
CA ALA A 26 8.63 5.30 -9.69
C ALA A 26 10.07 5.48 -9.16
N ALA A 27 11.04 5.68 -10.05
CA ALA A 27 12.41 6.00 -9.66
C ALA A 27 12.49 7.35 -8.94
N MET A 28 11.79 8.37 -9.45
CA MET A 28 11.72 9.70 -8.83
C MET A 28 11.06 9.67 -7.46
N TYR A 29 10.00 8.87 -7.29
CA TYR A 29 9.39 8.62 -5.97
C TYR A 29 10.40 8.02 -4.98
N ALA A 30 11.19 7.02 -5.41
CA ALA A 30 12.24 6.44 -4.57
C ALA A 30 13.40 7.42 -4.29
N VAL A 31 13.76 8.28 -5.25
CA VAL A 31 14.77 9.34 -5.06
C VAL A 31 14.31 10.37 -4.04
N TYR A 32 13.06 10.81 -4.15
CA TYR A 32 12.48 11.84 -3.29
C TYR A 32 12.33 11.35 -1.84
N HIS A 33 11.82 10.14 -1.65
CA HIS A 33 11.62 9.59 -0.30
C HIS A 33 12.88 8.99 0.31
N GLY A 34 13.79 8.45 -0.51
CA GLY A 34 14.94 7.69 -0.03
C GLY A 34 14.56 6.45 0.79
N PRO A 35 15.55 5.72 1.33
CA PRO A 35 15.29 4.51 2.11
C PRO A 35 14.47 4.77 3.39
N GLU A 36 14.73 5.88 4.09
CA GLU A 36 14.02 6.21 5.34
C GLU A 36 12.58 6.66 5.10
N GLY A 37 12.31 7.43 4.03
CA GLY A 37 10.95 7.82 3.66
C GLY A 37 10.09 6.62 3.28
N LEU A 38 10.61 5.73 2.43
CA LEU A 38 9.93 4.50 2.04
C LEU A 38 9.65 3.59 3.25
N LYS A 39 10.62 3.49 4.18
CA LYS A 39 10.45 2.75 5.43
C LYS A 39 9.39 3.36 6.33
N ARG A 40 9.33 4.69 6.44
CA ARG A 40 8.29 5.41 7.20
C ARG A 40 6.90 5.14 6.62
N ILE A 41 6.76 5.23 5.29
CA ILE A 41 5.51 4.93 4.59
C ILE A 41 5.10 3.48 4.83
N SER A 42 6.02 2.52 4.63
CA SER A 42 5.71 1.10 4.86
C SER A 42 5.31 0.80 6.31
N ASN A 43 5.97 1.43 7.28
CA ASN A 43 5.66 1.25 8.70
C ASN A 43 4.31 1.87 9.06
N LYS A 44 3.94 3.02 8.48
CA LYS A 44 2.61 3.63 8.65
C LYS A 44 1.52 2.68 8.15
N VAL A 45 1.64 2.20 6.92
CA VAL A 45 0.67 1.28 6.31
C VAL A 45 0.54 -0.01 7.12
N HIS A 46 1.68 -0.59 7.51
CA HIS A 46 1.70 -1.78 8.35
C HIS A 46 1.02 -1.52 9.70
N GLY A 47 1.39 -0.44 10.40
CA GLY A 47 0.83 -0.08 11.69
C GLY A 47 -0.69 0.10 11.64
N PHE A 48 -1.22 0.79 10.63
CA PHE A 48 -2.67 0.93 10.45
C PHE A 48 -3.37 -0.41 10.21
N THR A 49 -2.75 -1.29 9.43
CA THR A 49 -3.27 -2.64 9.21
C THR A 49 -3.33 -3.44 10.52
N GLN A 50 -2.34 -3.27 11.40
CA GLN A 50 -2.31 -3.92 12.71
C GLN A 50 -3.38 -3.37 13.65
N VAL A 51 -3.52 -2.05 13.74
CA VAL A 51 -4.57 -1.39 14.54
C VAL A 51 -5.95 -1.85 14.07
N PHE A 52 -6.19 -1.82 12.76
CA PHE A 52 -7.43 -2.30 12.17
C PHE A 52 -7.71 -3.76 12.56
N LYS A 53 -6.72 -4.66 12.42
CA LYS A 53 -6.85 -6.06 12.82
C LYS A 53 -7.30 -6.19 14.28
N SER A 54 -6.61 -5.55 15.22
CA SER A 54 -6.98 -5.65 16.64
C SER A 54 -8.38 -5.10 16.92
N SER A 55 -8.77 -4.00 16.27
CA SER A 55 -10.08 -3.39 16.46
C SER A 55 -11.19 -4.29 15.94
N VAL A 56 -11.06 -4.86 14.73
CA VAL A 56 -12.09 -5.76 14.19
C VAL A 56 -12.13 -7.12 14.88
N GLU A 57 -11.01 -7.59 15.43
CA GLU A 57 -11.00 -8.80 16.27
C GLU A 57 -11.79 -8.62 17.57
N SER A 58 -11.77 -7.42 18.16
CA SER A 58 -12.61 -7.09 19.33
C SER A 58 -14.11 -7.08 19.02
N LEU A 59 -14.46 -6.91 17.73
CA LEU A 59 -15.83 -6.93 17.22
C LEU A 59 -16.33 -8.34 16.86
N GLY A 60 -15.48 -9.36 16.98
CA GLY A 60 -15.81 -10.76 16.68
C GLY A 60 -15.44 -11.24 15.27
N PHE A 61 -14.84 -10.38 14.45
CA PHE A 61 -14.23 -10.79 13.17
C PHE A 61 -12.89 -11.49 13.46
N LYS A 62 -12.39 -12.31 12.54
CA LYS A 62 -11.11 -13.00 12.75
C LYS A 62 -10.24 -12.90 11.52
N ALA A 63 -9.01 -12.40 11.66
CA ALA A 63 -8.05 -12.47 10.57
C ALA A 63 -7.59 -13.93 10.37
N THR A 64 -7.70 -14.43 9.13
CA THR A 64 -7.26 -15.79 8.78
C THR A 64 -5.76 -15.88 8.63
N ASN A 65 -5.11 -14.77 8.24
CA ASN A 65 -3.67 -14.68 8.09
C ASN A 65 -3.03 -14.11 9.36
N THR A 66 -2.05 -14.85 9.91
CA THR A 66 -1.31 -14.48 11.13
C THR A 66 -0.16 -13.52 10.85
N THR A 67 0.42 -13.59 9.65
CA THR A 67 1.46 -12.67 9.17
C THR A 67 0.95 -11.89 7.97
N PHE A 68 1.25 -10.60 7.93
CA PHE A 68 0.84 -9.68 6.86
C PHE A 68 1.70 -8.44 6.80
N PHE A 69 1.60 -7.74 5.67
CA PHE A 69 2.09 -6.38 5.52
C PHE A 69 0.93 -5.39 5.64
N ASP A 70 0.11 -5.29 4.59
CA ASP A 70 -0.97 -4.30 4.44
C ASP A 70 -2.36 -4.92 4.20
N THR A 71 -2.43 -6.25 4.07
CA THR A 71 -3.62 -6.95 3.59
C THR A 71 -4.06 -8.02 4.58
N LEU A 72 -5.35 -8.03 4.87
CA LEU A 72 -6.01 -8.99 5.74
C LEU A 72 -7.13 -9.70 4.99
N THR A 73 -7.29 -10.98 5.28
CA THR A 73 -8.50 -11.74 4.99
C THR A 73 -9.22 -11.98 6.30
N LEU A 74 -10.43 -11.47 6.42
CA LEU A 74 -11.24 -11.56 7.61
C LEU A 74 -12.33 -12.61 7.42
N ASP A 75 -12.34 -13.62 8.29
CA ASP A 75 -13.50 -14.47 8.53
C ASP A 75 -14.54 -13.66 9.33
N VAL A 76 -15.73 -13.54 8.75
CA VAL A 76 -16.82 -12.72 9.31
C VAL A 76 -17.82 -13.54 10.11
N THR A 77 -17.74 -14.87 10.06
CA THR A 77 -18.78 -15.76 10.60
C THR A 77 -18.94 -15.71 12.12
N GLY A 78 -17.95 -15.19 12.84
CA GLY A 78 -18.02 -14.94 14.28
C GLY A 78 -18.79 -13.68 14.67
N ALA A 79 -18.98 -12.73 13.75
CA ALA A 79 -19.62 -11.44 14.00
C ALA A 79 -20.94 -11.25 13.23
N VAL A 80 -21.04 -11.79 12.01
CA VAL A 80 -22.19 -11.64 11.13
C VAL A 80 -22.50 -12.94 10.38
N ALA A 81 -23.73 -13.09 9.89
CA ALA A 81 -24.17 -14.30 9.21
C ALA A 81 -23.42 -14.58 7.89
N ASN A 82 -23.04 -13.53 7.15
CA ASN A 82 -22.28 -13.61 5.91
C ASN A 82 -21.61 -12.27 5.55
N SER A 83 -20.69 -12.31 4.58
CA SER A 83 -19.92 -11.14 4.13
C SER A 83 -20.76 -10.02 3.51
N TRP A 84 -22.01 -10.27 3.10
CA TRP A 84 -22.85 -9.25 2.46
C TRP A 84 -23.22 -8.12 3.41
N ALA A 85 -23.39 -8.38 4.70
CA ALA A 85 -23.66 -7.34 5.69
C ALA A 85 -22.50 -6.33 5.78
N VAL A 86 -21.25 -6.84 5.79
CA VAL A 86 -20.04 -6.00 5.78
C VAL A 86 -19.95 -5.21 4.48
N HIS A 87 -20.17 -5.85 3.33
CA HIS A 87 -20.14 -5.15 2.04
C HIS A 87 -21.25 -4.11 1.89
N ALA A 88 -22.44 -4.36 2.43
CA ALA A 88 -23.53 -3.38 2.41
C ALA A 88 -23.19 -2.15 3.27
N SER A 89 -22.63 -2.36 4.46
CA SER A 89 -22.16 -1.26 5.31
C SER A 89 -20.99 -0.50 4.68
N ALA A 90 -20.03 -1.21 4.06
CA ALA A 90 -18.91 -0.59 3.36
C ALA A 90 -19.40 0.28 2.20
N ASN A 91 -20.33 -0.23 1.40
CA ASN A 91 -20.94 0.51 0.30
C ASN A 91 -21.67 1.78 0.77
N ALA A 92 -22.36 1.72 1.92
CA ALA A 92 -23.02 2.89 2.51
C ALA A 92 -22.01 3.96 2.95
N ALA A 93 -20.79 3.57 3.30
CA ALA A 93 -19.67 4.46 3.62
C ALA A 93 -18.80 4.82 2.38
N ALA A 94 -19.20 4.44 1.16
CA ALA A 94 -18.42 4.61 -0.07
C ALA A 94 -17.03 3.94 -0.04
N ILE A 95 -16.89 2.84 0.70
CA ILE A 95 -15.66 2.05 0.82
C ILE A 95 -15.79 0.75 0.03
N ASN A 96 -14.82 0.48 -0.85
CA ASN A 96 -14.74 -0.78 -1.58
C ASN A 96 -13.85 -1.78 -0.85
N LEU A 97 -14.41 -2.96 -0.54
CA LEU A 97 -13.67 -4.09 0.03
C LEU A 97 -13.63 -5.25 -0.96
N ARG A 98 -12.60 -6.10 -0.87
CA ARG A 98 -12.48 -7.27 -1.73
C ARG A 98 -13.47 -8.34 -1.28
N ARG A 99 -14.42 -8.68 -2.16
CA ARG A 99 -15.28 -9.87 -2.02
C ARG A 99 -14.43 -11.12 -2.28
N ILE A 100 -14.31 -12.00 -1.29
CA ILE A 100 -13.61 -13.29 -1.44
C ILE A 100 -14.64 -14.40 -1.62
N ASP A 101 -15.49 -14.59 -0.61
CA ASP A 101 -16.60 -15.55 -0.64
C ASP A 101 -17.70 -15.12 0.37
N HIS A 102 -18.64 -16.02 0.69
CA HIS A 102 -19.74 -15.75 1.63
C HIS A 102 -19.31 -15.54 3.09
N LYS A 103 -18.09 -15.96 3.46
CA LYS A 103 -17.55 -15.95 4.82
C LYS A 103 -16.34 -15.03 4.97
N HIS A 104 -15.69 -14.65 3.87
CA HIS A 104 -14.45 -13.90 3.90
C HIS A 104 -14.53 -12.55 3.18
N VAL A 105 -13.93 -11.55 3.80
CA VAL A 105 -13.74 -10.20 3.25
C VAL A 105 -12.25 -9.87 3.23
N GLY A 106 -11.75 -9.36 2.10
CA GLY A 106 -10.38 -8.87 1.98
C GLY A 106 -10.31 -7.36 2.17
N VAL A 107 -9.34 -6.91 2.96
CA VAL A 107 -9.06 -5.50 3.23
C VAL A 107 -7.58 -5.25 2.97
N THR A 108 -7.25 -4.27 2.13
CA THR A 108 -5.88 -3.87 1.79
C THR A 108 -5.73 -2.38 2.07
N PHE A 109 -4.70 -2.04 2.85
CA PHE A 109 -4.34 -0.67 3.17
C PHE A 109 -3.27 -0.16 2.21
N ASP A 110 -3.18 1.16 2.07
CA ASP A 110 -2.16 1.82 1.29
C ASP A 110 -1.69 3.11 1.97
N GLU A 111 -0.77 3.83 1.32
CA GLU A 111 -0.18 5.08 1.83
C GLU A 111 -1.22 6.17 2.12
N SER A 112 -2.32 6.22 1.35
CA SER A 112 -3.28 7.31 1.38
C SER A 112 -4.12 7.33 2.64
N VAL A 113 -4.29 6.16 3.28
CA VAL A 113 -5.14 6.01 4.45
C VAL A 113 -4.72 6.97 5.56
N THR A 114 -5.70 7.69 6.10
CA THR A 114 -5.57 8.61 7.22
C THR A 114 -6.12 7.97 8.51
N PRO A 115 -5.81 8.53 9.69
CA PRO A 115 -6.41 8.05 10.94
C PRO A 115 -7.95 8.15 10.96
N ALA A 116 -8.53 9.13 10.27
CA ALA A 116 -9.98 9.26 10.16
C ALA A 116 -10.57 8.12 9.30
N GLU A 117 -10.00 7.86 8.13
CA GLU A 117 -10.46 6.76 7.26
C GLU A 117 -10.27 5.39 7.90
N LEU A 118 -9.23 5.22 8.73
CA LEU A 118 -9.06 4.01 9.55
C LEU A 118 -10.24 3.81 10.51
N VAL A 119 -10.68 4.88 11.21
CA VAL A 119 -11.84 4.83 12.10
C VAL A 119 -13.13 4.57 11.32
N ASP A 120 -13.33 5.24 10.18
CA ASP A 120 -14.50 5.03 9.32
C ASP A 120 -14.58 3.57 8.86
N LEU A 121 -13.45 3.00 8.45
CA LEU A 121 -13.36 1.59 8.05
C LEU A 121 -13.62 0.65 9.24
N ILE A 122 -13.13 0.92 10.45
CA ILE A 122 -13.48 0.13 11.64
C ILE A 122 -14.99 0.21 11.91
N ASN A 123 -15.59 1.38 11.75
CA ASN A 123 -17.00 1.62 11.98
C ASN A 123 -17.92 0.95 10.94
N VAL A 124 -17.44 0.68 9.73
CA VAL A 124 -18.12 -0.22 8.77
C VAL A 124 -18.30 -1.62 9.38
N PHE A 125 -17.25 -2.16 10.01
CA PHE A 125 -17.31 -3.49 10.65
C PHE A 125 -18.17 -3.46 11.92
N ALA A 126 -18.07 -2.40 12.73
CA ALA A 126 -18.90 -2.24 13.93
C ALA A 126 -20.39 -2.15 13.57
N THR A 127 -20.74 -1.36 12.54
CA THR A 127 -22.11 -1.23 12.03
C THR A 127 -22.63 -2.57 11.52
N ALA A 128 -21.85 -3.29 10.71
CA ALA A 128 -22.24 -4.59 10.21
C ALA A 128 -22.51 -5.62 11.34
N ALA A 129 -21.75 -5.54 12.43
CA ALA A 129 -21.90 -6.41 13.61
C ALA A 129 -22.90 -5.89 14.66
N ASN A 130 -23.61 -4.77 14.39
CA ASN A 130 -24.48 -4.08 15.35
C ASN A 130 -23.79 -3.78 16.69
N LYS A 131 -22.55 -3.29 16.64
CA LYS A 131 -21.73 -2.88 17.79
C LYS A 131 -21.60 -1.37 17.86
N SER A 132 -21.23 -0.86 19.04
CA SER A 132 -20.97 0.57 19.23
C SER A 132 -19.83 1.06 18.32
N PRO A 133 -19.91 2.31 17.82
CA PRO A 133 -18.85 2.88 17.01
C PRO A 133 -17.59 3.15 17.83
N PHE A 134 -16.46 3.11 17.15
CA PHE A 134 -15.14 3.51 17.63
C PHE A 134 -14.90 4.99 17.36
N ALA A 135 -14.17 5.62 18.28
CA ALA A 135 -13.49 6.89 18.10
C ALA A 135 -11.97 6.68 18.03
N LEU A 136 -11.25 7.71 17.60
CA LEU A 136 -9.79 7.68 17.53
C LEU A 136 -9.13 7.39 18.89
N SER A 137 -9.76 7.82 19.99
CA SER A 137 -9.32 7.56 21.37
C SER A 137 -9.38 6.09 21.77
N ASP A 138 -10.14 5.27 21.05
CA ASP A 138 -10.33 3.84 21.35
C ASP A 138 -9.24 2.98 20.69
N LEU A 139 -8.44 3.57 19.80
CA LEU A 139 -7.40 2.86 19.07
C LEU A 139 -6.15 2.71 19.93
N ALA A 140 -5.67 1.47 20.06
CA ALA A 140 -4.40 1.17 20.71
C ALA A 140 -3.26 1.14 19.68
N GLU A 141 -2.09 1.67 20.05
CA GLU A 141 -0.89 1.50 19.23
C GLU A 141 -0.46 0.02 19.19
N PRO A 142 0.01 -0.48 18.03
CA PRO A 142 0.47 -1.85 17.91
C PRO A 142 1.76 -2.04 18.72
N THR A 143 1.78 -3.05 19.61
CA THR A 143 2.92 -3.33 20.50
C THR A 143 4.01 -4.18 19.84
N GLU A 144 3.64 -5.05 18.91
CA GLU A 144 4.55 -5.94 18.18
C GLU A 144 4.25 -5.90 16.69
N SER A 145 5.24 -6.17 15.82
CA SER A 145 5.01 -6.27 14.38
C SER A 145 4.44 -7.64 14.01
N ALA A 146 3.46 -7.67 13.11
CA ALA A 146 2.92 -8.91 12.56
C ALA A 146 3.85 -9.59 11.53
N ILE A 147 4.96 -8.93 11.15
CA ILE A 147 6.02 -9.52 10.33
C ILE A 147 6.92 -10.35 11.25
N SER A 148 6.98 -11.67 11.00
CA SER A 148 7.85 -12.58 11.74
C SER A 148 9.31 -12.09 11.76
N PRO A 149 10.03 -12.22 12.90
CA PRO A 149 11.44 -11.81 13.00
C PRO A 149 12.33 -12.39 11.90
N HIS A 150 12.06 -13.61 11.45
CA HIS A 150 12.82 -14.28 10.38
C HIS A 150 12.55 -13.71 8.98
N LEU A 151 11.44 -13.00 8.78
CA LEU A 151 11.07 -12.33 7.53
C LEU A 151 11.42 -10.83 7.55
N LYS A 152 11.86 -10.30 8.69
CA LYS A 152 12.21 -8.90 8.83
C LYS A 152 13.48 -8.60 8.03
N ARG A 153 13.36 -7.68 7.06
CA ARG A 153 14.50 -7.24 6.26
C ARG A 153 15.59 -6.59 7.14
N THR A 154 16.82 -7.09 7.02
CA THR A 154 18.01 -6.54 7.71
C THR A 154 18.99 -5.86 6.77
N SER A 155 18.94 -6.16 5.47
CA SER A 155 19.79 -5.57 4.44
C SER A 155 19.52 -4.07 4.25
N LYS A 156 20.57 -3.28 4.00
CA LYS A 156 20.42 -1.91 3.48
C LYS A 156 19.86 -1.91 2.05
N PHE A 157 19.21 -0.82 1.68
CA PHE A 157 18.70 -0.59 0.31
C PHE A 157 18.82 0.88 -0.05
N LEU A 158 18.84 1.15 -1.36
CA LEU A 158 19.07 2.50 -1.91
C LEU A 158 20.33 3.21 -1.34
N PRO A 159 21.50 2.53 -1.23
CA PRO A 159 22.70 3.15 -0.67
C PRO A 159 23.33 4.20 -1.59
N HIS A 160 22.96 4.21 -2.88
CA HIS A 160 23.54 5.12 -3.85
C HIS A 160 23.18 6.59 -3.52
N PRO A 161 24.10 7.55 -3.68
CA PRO A 161 23.86 8.95 -3.32
C PRO A 161 22.64 9.59 -3.99
N VAL A 162 22.23 9.11 -5.17
CA VAL A 162 21.03 9.62 -5.87
C VAL A 162 19.77 9.53 -5.01
N PHE A 163 19.63 8.51 -4.16
CA PHE A 163 18.46 8.33 -3.28
C PHE A 163 18.59 9.07 -1.94
N ASN A 164 19.66 9.83 -1.74
CA ASN A 164 20.03 10.43 -0.46
C ASN A 164 20.38 11.93 -0.58
N LYS A 165 20.09 12.55 -1.73
CA LYS A 165 20.49 13.93 -2.06
C LYS A 165 19.35 14.88 -2.44
N HIS A 166 18.16 14.37 -2.79
CA HIS A 166 17.10 15.15 -3.42
C HIS A 166 15.79 15.02 -2.64
N HIS A 167 15.80 15.34 -1.34
CA HIS A 167 14.66 15.10 -0.44
C HIS A 167 13.81 16.35 -0.21
N SER A 168 14.32 17.55 -0.49
CA SER A 168 13.49 18.74 -0.56
C SER A 168 12.85 18.91 -1.93
N GLU A 169 11.68 19.55 -1.97
CA GLU A 169 10.97 19.84 -3.22
C GLU A 169 11.86 20.62 -4.20
N THR A 170 12.60 21.62 -3.71
CA THR A 170 13.53 22.43 -4.53
C THR A 170 14.66 21.60 -5.12
N GLU A 171 15.27 20.70 -4.35
CA GLU A 171 16.34 19.82 -4.87
C GLU A 171 15.79 18.85 -5.92
N MET A 172 14.60 18.30 -5.69
CA MET A 172 13.95 17.38 -6.61
C MET A 172 13.57 18.07 -7.93
N LEU A 173 13.00 19.28 -7.85
CA LEU A 173 12.70 20.10 -9.02
C LEU A 173 13.95 20.39 -9.85
N ARG A 174 15.05 20.79 -9.19
CA ARG A 174 16.34 21.02 -9.86
C ARG A 174 16.88 19.75 -10.51
N TYR A 175 16.75 18.61 -9.84
CA TYR A 175 17.22 17.32 -10.37
C TYR A 175 16.43 16.89 -11.61
N ILE A 176 15.09 16.96 -11.56
CA ILE A 176 14.23 16.65 -12.71
C ILE A 176 14.54 17.58 -13.89
N ASN A 177 14.66 18.88 -13.64
CA ASN A 177 15.00 19.85 -14.69
C ASN A 177 16.38 19.59 -15.29
N HIS A 178 17.37 19.23 -14.47
CA HIS A 178 18.71 18.88 -14.93
C HIS A 178 18.75 17.63 -15.82
N LEU A 179 17.90 16.64 -15.56
CA LEU A 179 17.77 15.46 -16.42
C LEU A 179 17.04 15.83 -17.71
N SER A 180 15.92 16.55 -17.60
CA SER A 180 15.13 17.00 -18.75
C SER A 180 15.95 17.83 -19.74
N SER A 181 16.83 18.71 -19.26
CA SER A 181 17.67 19.57 -20.12
C SER A 181 18.70 18.82 -20.96
N LYS A 182 18.89 17.51 -20.74
CA LYS A 182 19.83 16.67 -21.50
C LYS A 182 19.15 15.92 -22.65
N ASP A 183 17.82 15.90 -22.67
CA ASP A 183 17.05 15.12 -23.61
C ASP A 183 16.41 16.04 -24.65
N LEU A 184 16.76 15.85 -25.92
CA LEU A 184 16.07 16.51 -27.02
C LEU A 184 14.64 15.96 -27.09
N SER A 185 13.67 16.86 -27.16
CA SER A 185 12.25 16.54 -27.20
C SER A 185 11.53 17.44 -28.20
N LEU A 186 10.23 17.22 -28.39
CA LEU A 186 9.40 18.04 -29.27
C LEU A 186 9.24 19.51 -28.81
N THR A 187 9.71 19.87 -27.61
CA THR A 187 9.73 21.26 -27.13
C THR A 187 11.00 22.01 -27.52
N HIS A 188 11.89 21.38 -28.28
CA HIS A 188 13.12 21.95 -28.79
C HIS A 188 13.00 22.15 -30.31
N SER A 189 13.69 23.16 -30.83
CA SER A 189 13.76 23.52 -32.27
C SER A 189 15.21 23.74 -32.69
#